data_AF-K8W150-F1
#
_entry.id   AF-K8W150-F1
#
_cell.length_a   1.000
_cell.length_b   1.000
_cell.length_c   1.000
_cell.angle_alpha   90.00
_cell.angle_beta   90.00
_cell.angle_gamma   90.00
#
_symmetry.space_group_name_H-M   'P 1'
#
loop_
_entity.id
_entity.type
_entity.pdbx_description
1 polymer ?
#
loop_
_entity_poly.entity_id
_entity_poly.type
_entity_poly.pdbx_seq_one_letter_code
_entity_poly.pdbx_strand_id
1 'polypeptide(L)'
;MIPKIIHYIWVGDNQKPQFVLDCIATWKKYLPDYEIMEWGNECLKIIDNAYAHEAYENKKWAFVSDYIRLYALYKHGGIYLDTDVEVTKNFDDFLALDFFSGY
;
A
#
# COMPACT_ATOMS: atom_id res chain seq x y z
N MET A 1 -10.42 13.57 8.59
CA MET A 1 -10.62 13.37 7.14
C MET A 1 -9.47 12.52 6.65
N ILE A 2 -9.78 11.45 5.91
CA ILE A 2 -8.78 10.51 5.40
C ILE A 2 -7.98 11.22 4.27
N PRO A 3 -6.64 11.28 4.37
CA PRO A 3 -5.79 11.85 3.31
C PRO A 3 -5.96 11.13 1.97
N LYS A 4 -5.85 11.86 0.86
CA LYS A 4 -5.83 11.30 -0.50
C LYS A 4 -4.46 10.70 -0.84
N ILE A 5 -4.06 9.67 -0.08
CA ILE A 5 -2.82 8.93 -0.26
C ILE A 5 -3.17 7.46 -0.41
N ILE A 6 -2.69 6.83 -1.48
CA ILE A 6 -2.77 5.39 -1.70
C ILE A 6 -1.41 4.79 -1.36
N HIS A 7 -1.40 3.91 -0.37
CA HIS A 7 -0.22 3.13 -0.01
C HIS A 7 -0.33 1.73 -0.61
N TYR A 8 0.76 1.25 -1.21
CA TYR A 8 0.93 -0.17 -1.54
C TYR A 8 2.37 -0.60 -1.28
N ILE A 9 2.58 -1.90 -1.18
CA ILE A 9 3.87 -2.48 -0.79
C ILE A 9 4.41 -3.31 -1.94
N TRP A 10 5.68 -3.10 -2.29
CA TRP A 10 6.40 -3.92 -3.25
C TRP A 10 7.82 -4.17 -2.79
N VAL A 11 7.99 -5.17 -1.93
CA VAL A 11 9.26 -5.62 -1.37
C VAL A 11 9.80 -6.87 -2.07
N GLY A 12 11.09 -7.11 -1.95
CA GLY A 12 11.84 -8.11 -2.71
C GLY A 12 12.43 -7.54 -4.00
N ASP A 13 13.10 -8.40 -4.76
CA ASP A 13 13.85 -8.00 -5.96
C ASP A 13 13.12 -8.34 -7.28
N ASN A 14 11.90 -8.87 -7.17
CA ASN A 14 11.11 -9.25 -8.33
C ASN A 14 10.51 -8.03 -9.01
N GLN A 15 10.47 -8.05 -10.34
CA GLN A 15 9.72 -7.06 -11.11
C GLN A 15 8.22 -7.25 -10.90
N LYS A 16 7.47 -6.12 -10.91
CA LYS A 16 6.00 -6.13 -10.88
C LYS A 16 5.48 -6.85 -12.14
N PRO A 17 4.69 -7.92 -12.00
CA PRO A 17 4.02 -8.54 -13.14
C PRO A 17 3.10 -7.55 -13.85
N GLN A 18 2.82 -7.79 -15.13
CA GLN A 18 1.96 -6.90 -15.92
C GLN A 18 0.58 -6.69 -15.28
N PHE A 19 -0.05 -7.74 -14.73
CA PHE A 19 -1.37 -7.63 -14.10
C PHE A 19 -1.38 -6.65 -12.90
N VAL A 20 -0.29 -6.56 -12.13
CA VAL A 20 -0.13 -5.59 -11.04
C VAL A 20 -0.05 -4.18 -11.60
N LEU A 21 0.71 -3.98 -12.68
CA LEU A 21 0.81 -2.69 -13.34
C LEU A 21 -0.55 -2.25 -13.91
N ASP A 22 -1.34 -3.19 -14.43
CA ASP A 22 -2.69 -2.94 -14.92
C ASP A 22 -3.63 -2.52 -13.78
N CYS A 23 -3.56 -3.18 -12.62
CA CYS A 23 -4.30 -2.78 -11.41
C CYS A 23 -3.92 -1.35 -10.97
N ILE A 24 -2.62 -1.06 -10.84
CA ILE A 24 -2.12 0.28 -10.46
C ILE A 24 -2.54 1.35 -11.49
N ALA A 25 -2.63 1.00 -12.77
CA ALA A 25 -3.12 1.90 -13.80
C ALA A 25 -4.59 2.29 -13.58
N THR A 26 -5.43 1.38 -13.06
CA THR A 26 -6.81 1.71 -12.69
C THR A 26 -6.87 2.71 -11.53
N TRP A 27 -5.94 2.64 -10.58
CA TRP A 27 -5.88 3.60 -9.47
C TRP A 27 -5.64 5.00 -10.00
N LYS A 28 -4.62 5.17 -10.88
CA LYS A 28 -4.32 6.45 -11.54
C LYS A 28 -5.49 6.97 -12.37
N LYS A 29 -6.29 6.08 -12.97
CA LYS A 29 -7.45 6.44 -13.79
C LYS A 29 -8.62 6.96 -12.96
N TYR A 30 -8.94 6.32 -11.83
CA TYR A 30 -10.13 6.63 -11.04
C TYR A 30 -9.85 7.54 -9.82
N LEU A 31 -8.59 7.63 -9.41
CA LEU A 31 -8.10 8.41 -8.27
C LEU A 31 -6.96 9.35 -8.72
N PRO A 32 -7.18 10.20 -9.76
CA PRO A 32 -6.11 10.96 -10.43
C PRO A 32 -5.45 12.04 -9.55
N ASP A 33 -6.12 12.46 -8.49
CA ASP A 33 -5.67 13.45 -7.52
C ASP A 33 -5.11 12.84 -6.23
N TYR A 34 -5.04 11.51 -6.14
CA TYR A 34 -4.45 10.81 -5.01
C TYR A 34 -2.95 10.65 -5.22
N GLU A 35 -2.17 10.91 -4.17
CA GLU A 35 -0.76 10.56 -4.15
C GLU A 35 -0.62 9.04 -4.07
N ILE A 36 0.23 8.45 -4.90
CA ILE A 36 0.53 7.02 -4.86
C ILE A 36 1.92 6.84 -4.23
N MET A 37 1.95 6.21 -3.06
CA MET A 37 3.17 5.96 -2.28
C MET A 37 3.51 4.47 -2.28
N GLU A 38 4.55 4.11 -3.01
CA GLU A 38 5.13 2.76 -3.02
C GLU A 38 6.06 2.55 -1.83
N TRP A 39 5.83 1.50 -1.06
CA TRP A 39 6.73 1.04 0.00
C TRP A 39 7.58 -0.15 -0.49
N GLY A 40 8.83 0.12 -0.88
CA GLY A 40 9.80 -0.89 -1.32
C GLY A 40 10.86 -1.24 -0.26
N ASN A 41 11.90 -2.00 -0.64
CA ASN A 41 12.94 -2.49 0.29
C ASN A 41 13.60 -1.38 1.14
N GLU A 42 13.70 -0.17 0.59
CA GLU A 42 14.28 0.99 1.26
C GLU A 42 13.52 1.40 2.53
N CYS A 43 12.22 1.10 2.63
CA CYS A 43 11.45 1.42 3.83
C CYS A 43 11.91 0.64 5.06
N LEU A 44 12.54 -0.52 4.88
CA LEU A 44 13.07 -1.31 5.99
C LEU A 44 14.26 -0.62 6.67
N LYS A 45 14.92 0.34 6.00
CA LYS A 45 15.98 1.15 6.62
C LYS A 45 15.44 2.15 7.64
N ILE A 46 14.17 2.56 7.52
CA ILE A 46 13.51 3.51 8.42
C ILE A 46 12.57 2.83 9.41
N ILE A 47 12.15 1.59 9.12
CA ILE A 47 11.32 0.78 10.00
C ILE A 47 12.22 -0.02 10.94
N ASP A 48 12.33 0.45 12.18
CA ASP A 48 13.02 -0.29 13.25
C ASP A 48 12.04 -1.27 13.92
N ASN A 49 11.84 -2.44 13.29
CA ASN A 49 10.96 -3.47 13.82
C ASN A 49 11.50 -4.88 13.54
N ALA A 50 11.80 -5.62 14.60
CA ALA A 50 12.37 -6.96 14.51
C ALA A 50 11.51 -7.94 13.68
N TYR A 51 10.19 -7.91 13.85
CA TYR A 51 9.28 -8.80 13.12
C TYR A 51 9.33 -8.56 11.60
N ALA A 52 9.31 -7.30 11.15
CA ALA A 52 9.39 -6.95 9.74
C ALA A 52 10.75 -7.35 9.13
N HIS A 53 11.84 -7.14 9.88
CA HIS A 53 13.20 -7.53 9.46
C HIS A 53 13.36 -9.04 9.34
N GLU A 54 12.97 -9.80 10.37
CA GLU A 54 13.03 -11.26 10.35
C GLU A 54 12.20 -11.84 9.21
N ALA A 55 10.99 -11.30 8.97
CA ALA A 55 10.15 -11.71 7.86
C ALA A 55 10.84 -11.42 6.50
N TYR A 56 11.49 -10.27 6.35
CA TYR A 56 12.21 -9.90 5.14
C TYR A 56 13.41 -10.83 4.88
N GLU A 57 14.24 -11.07 5.90
CA GLU A 57 15.40 -11.97 5.82
C GLU A 57 15.01 -13.40 5.42
N ASN A 58 13.85 -13.86 5.91
CA ASN A 58 13.29 -15.17 5.57
C ASN A 58 12.44 -15.19 4.28
N LYS A 59 12.45 -14.09 3.51
CA LYS A 59 11.70 -13.94 2.25
C LYS A 59 10.18 -14.14 2.40
N LYS A 60 9.65 -13.78 3.56
CA LYS A 60 8.24 -13.90 3.94
C LYS A 60 7.49 -12.60 3.60
N TRP A 61 7.42 -12.27 2.31
CA TRP A 61 6.92 -10.97 1.81
C TRP A 61 5.53 -10.58 2.33
N ALA A 62 4.60 -11.52 2.41
CA ALA A 62 3.26 -11.26 2.95
C ALA A 62 3.31 -10.70 4.38
N PHE A 63 4.16 -11.29 5.23
CA PHE A 63 4.32 -10.88 6.63
C PHE A 63 5.04 -9.53 6.76
N VAL A 64 5.96 -9.23 5.85
CA VAL A 64 6.56 -7.89 5.73
C VAL A 64 5.49 -6.86 5.38
N SER A 65 4.62 -7.18 4.41
CA SER A 65 3.53 -6.30 3.99
C SER A 65 2.50 -6.07 5.10
N ASP A 66 2.19 -7.08 5.91
CA ASP A 66 1.28 -6.97 7.06
C ASP A 66 1.75 -5.93 8.08
N TYR A 67 3.06 -5.83 8.32
CA TYR A 67 3.58 -4.79 9.20
C TYR A 67 3.59 -3.41 8.53
N ILE A 68 4.12 -3.33 7.30
CA ILE A 68 4.30 -2.05 6.62
C ILE A 68 2.95 -1.37 6.35
N ARG A 69 1.87 -2.10 6.05
CA ARG A 69 0.54 -1.49 5.83
C ARG A 69 0.07 -0.72 7.06
N LEU A 70 0.27 -1.30 8.25
CA LEU A 70 -0.11 -0.69 9.52
C LEU A 70 0.79 0.51 9.82
N TYR A 71 2.10 0.37 9.57
CA TYR A 71 3.06 1.46 9.71
C TYR A 71 2.70 2.67 8.82
N ALA A 72 2.40 2.42 7.54
CA ALA A 72 2.04 3.46 6.57
C ALA A 72 0.80 4.22 7.01
N LEU A 73 -0.29 3.50 7.32
CA LEU A 73 -1.54 4.08 7.77
C LEU A 73 -1.39 4.85 9.09
N TYR A 74 -0.61 4.33 10.04
CA TYR A 74 -0.35 5.01 11.32
C TYR A 74 0.43 6.32 11.14
N LYS A 75 1.40 6.36 10.24
CA LYS A 75 2.28 7.52 10.04
C LYS A 75 1.68 8.58 9.11
N HIS A 76 0.96 8.16 8.08
CA HIS A 76 0.53 9.03 6.99
C HIS A 76 -0.99 9.12 6.84
N GLY A 77 -1.76 8.27 7.52
CA GLY A 77 -3.17 8.08 7.24
C GLY A 77 -3.36 7.45 5.85
N GLY A 78 -4.44 7.82 5.16
CA GLY A 78 -4.69 7.42 3.78
C GLY A 78 -5.39 6.08 3.64
N ILE A 79 -5.20 5.47 2.48
CA ILE A 79 -5.87 4.23 2.06
C ILE A 79 -4.78 3.24 1.65
N TYR A 80 -4.83 2.03 2.17
CA TYR A 80 -3.95 0.94 1.73
C TYR A 80 -4.68 0.09 0.69
N LEU A 81 -4.00 -0.26 -0.40
CA LEU A 81 -4.48 -1.20 -1.41
C LEU A 81 -3.43 -2.29 -1.65
N ASP A 82 -3.90 -3.54 -1.72
CA ASP A 82 -3.08 -4.63 -2.25
C ASP A 82 -2.90 -4.45 -3.76
N THR A 83 -1.75 -4.86 -4.28
CA THR A 83 -1.33 -4.59 -5.67
C THR A 83 -2.15 -5.31 -6.74
N ASP A 84 -3.00 -6.23 -6.33
CA ASP A 84 -3.93 -7.01 -7.15
C ASP A 84 -5.38 -6.51 -7.08
N VAL A 85 -5.61 -5.34 -6.45
CA VAL A 85 -6.92 -4.69 -6.39
C VAL A 85 -7.16 -3.82 -7.62
N GLU A 86 -8.24 -4.08 -8.35
CA GLU A 86 -8.76 -3.18 -9.38
C GLU A 86 -9.64 -2.09 -8.75
N VAL A 87 -9.37 -0.82 -9.07
CA VAL A 87 -10.25 0.29 -8.69
C VAL A 87 -11.18 0.60 -9.85
N THR A 88 -12.48 0.65 -9.56
CA THR A 88 -13.54 0.88 -10.58
C THR A 88 -14.32 2.17 -10.39
N LYS A 89 -14.12 2.86 -9.25
CA LYS A 89 -14.77 4.14 -8.90
C LYS A 89 -13.88 4.94 -7.95
N ASN A 90 -14.08 6.25 -7.93
CA ASN A 90 -13.43 7.16 -6.99
C ASN A 90 -13.88 6.92 -5.53
N PHE A 91 -13.00 7.18 -4.56
CA PHE A 91 -13.21 6.93 -3.12
C PHE A 91 -13.60 8.16 -2.29
N ASP A 92 -13.79 9.33 -2.91
CA ASP A 92 -14.06 10.59 -2.22
C ASP A 92 -15.25 10.53 -1.25
N ASP A 93 -16.27 9.75 -1.59
CA ASP A 93 -17.46 9.52 -0.76
C ASP A 93 -17.12 8.93 0.63
N PHE A 94 -15.97 8.26 0.77
CA PHE A 94 -15.54 7.63 2.02
C PHE A 94 -14.58 8.50 2.86
N LEU A 95 -14.02 9.58 2.31
CA LEU A 95 -12.95 10.33 2.99
C LEU A 95 -13.40 11.12 4.22
N ALA A 96 -14.71 11.38 4.32
CA ALA A 96 -15.33 12.04 5.46
C ALA A 96 -15.57 11.09 6.65
N LEU A 97 -15.45 9.78 6.45
CA LEU A 97 -15.53 8.79 7.52
C LEU A 97 -14.28 8.82 8.39
N ASP A 98 -14.42 8.34 9.63
CA ASP A 98 -13.27 8.13 10.51
C ASP A 98 -12.43 6.91 10.08
N PHE A 99 -13.08 5.90 9.49
CA PHE A 99 -12.47 4.66 9.03
C PHE A 99 -13.38 3.93 8.03
N PHE A 100 -12.80 3.21 7.08
CA PHE A 100 -13.49 2.23 6.25
C PHE A 100 -12.55 1.07 5.86
N SER A 101 -13.15 -0.07 5.50
CA SER A 101 -12.44 -1.25 4.98
C SER A 101 -13.32 -2.01 3.98
N GLY A 102 -12.71 -2.63 2.97
CA GLY A 102 -13.36 -3.52 2.00
C GLY A 102 -12.55 -4.81 1.83
N TYR A 103 -13.19 -5.86 1.30
CA TYR A 103 -12.60 -7.18 1.04
C TYR A 103 -13.04 -7.73 -0.32
#